data_AF-A0AAD3H1I8-F1
#
_entry.id   AF-A0AAD3H1I8-F1
#
_cell.length_a   1.000
_cell.length_b   1.000
_cell.length_c   1.000
_cell.angle_alpha   90.00
_cell.angle_beta   90.00
_cell.angle_gamma   90.00
#
_symmetry.space_group_name_H-M   'P 1'
#
loop_
_entity.id
_entity.type
_entity.pdbx_description
1 polymer ?
#
loop_
_entity_poly.entity_id
_entity_poly.type
_entity_poly.pdbx_seq_one_letter_code
_entity_poly.pdbx_strand_id
1 'polypeptide(L)'
;MCVIKWLVLSLLIVTSESFTSSHFQIRRPSSSKKPCSRVQSSTNENDAIQQAEQLLAKAKAIRESLPKESTQETVSEGVDEKEEDNRIGYRLYIDIGREEGTWMDPKWGKSGARIEGSIDVYFQIPSEENPNDCLADENIVDQMVKDNLSGTSTVVRKLDSNDARLRGGFDSMKCNGGGYRIDISKKSSSTVRFFISVDGTEEDSRISSFGDIFIPKGNLYFSLPVFGNSVKQLSMKEGIITVRQMGWHTGWRREESRIVGVFRAKPIEEARRKDKF
;
A
#
# COMPACT_ATOMS: atom_id res chain seq x y z
N MET A 1 -53.65 -21.52 -39.05
CA MET A 1 -54.45 -22.50 -38.25
C MET A 1 -53.50 -23.60 -37.83
N CYS A 2 -53.31 -24.06 -36.60
CA CYS A 2 -53.77 -23.78 -35.24
C CYS A 2 -52.64 -24.37 -34.34
N VAL A 3 -52.01 -23.67 -33.40
CA VAL A 3 -52.46 -23.26 -32.05
C VAL A 3 -52.03 -24.30 -30.98
N ILE A 4 -51.46 -23.80 -29.86
CA ILE A 4 -51.36 -24.36 -28.47
C ILE A 4 -49.99 -24.93 -28.06
N LYS A 5 -49.17 -24.11 -27.37
CA LYS A 5 -49.05 -23.86 -25.90
C LYS A 5 -48.23 -24.93 -25.18
N TRP A 6 -47.11 -24.54 -24.58
CA TRP A 6 -46.76 -24.94 -23.22
C TRP A 6 -46.21 -23.74 -22.48
N LEU A 7 -46.87 -23.43 -21.37
CA LEU A 7 -46.78 -22.23 -20.54
C LEU A 7 -46.70 -22.75 -19.11
N VAL A 8 -45.55 -22.60 -18.47
CA VAL A 8 -45.32 -22.84 -17.03
C VAL A 8 -44.35 -21.72 -16.63
N LEU A 9 -44.82 -20.53 -16.25
CA LEU A 9 -45.38 -20.16 -14.94
C LEU A 9 -44.58 -20.77 -13.78
N SER A 10 -43.53 -20.07 -13.35
CA SER A 10 -43.01 -20.17 -11.99
C SER A 10 -42.83 -18.78 -11.43
N LEU A 11 -43.81 -18.47 -10.59
CA LEU A 11 -43.93 -17.38 -9.65
C LEU A 11 -42.64 -17.23 -8.83
N LEU A 12 -42.01 -16.06 -8.84
CA LEU A 12 -41.05 -15.70 -7.80
C LEU A 12 -41.41 -14.31 -7.27
N ILE A 13 -41.88 -14.37 -6.03
CA ILE A 13 -42.39 -13.30 -5.20
C ILE A 13 -41.24 -12.32 -4.94
N VAL A 14 -41.43 -11.07 -5.37
CA VAL A 14 -40.60 -9.93 -4.95
C VAL A 14 -41.16 -9.42 -3.63
N THR A 15 -40.57 -9.83 -2.51
CA THR A 15 -40.75 -9.11 -1.24
C THR A 15 -39.69 -8.02 -1.17
N SER A 16 -40.13 -6.79 -1.41
CA SER A 16 -39.38 -5.58 -1.10
C SER A 16 -39.39 -5.36 0.41
N GLU A 17 -38.30 -5.71 1.10
CA GLU A 17 -38.07 -5.26 2.47
C GLU A 17 -37.33 -3.92 2.44
N SER A 18 -38.08 -2.88 2.76
CA SER A 18 -37.63 -1.52 2.99
C SER A 18 -36.71 -1.49 4.21
N PHE A 19 -35.39 -1.42 3.98
CA PHE A 19 -34.42 -1.22 5.04
C PHE A 19 -34.58 0.19 5.62
N THR A 20 -35.09 0.27 6.84
CA THR A 20 -35.25 1.51 7.58
C THR A 20 -33.88 2.01 8.03
N SER A 21 -33.54 3.21 7.54
CA SER A 21 -32.37 3.99 7.91
C SER A 21 -32.41 4.31 9.40
N SER A 22 -31.63 3.56 10.20
CA SER A 22 -31.40 3.89 11.60
C SER A 22 -30.47 5.10 11.70
N HIS A 23 -31.05 6.19 12.19
CA HIS A 23 -30.39 7.45 12.44
C HIS A 23 -29.35 7.27 13.57
N PHE A 24 -28.08 7.11 13.20
CA PHE A 24 -26.98 6.98 14.16
C PHE A 24 -26.68 8.35 14.77
N GLN A 25 -27.25 8.64 15.95
CA GLN A 25 -26.89 9.80 16.76
C GLN A 25 -25.51 9.58 17.39
N ILE A 26 -24.50 10.25 16.84
CA ILE A 26 -23.18 10.39 17.45
C ILE A 26 -23.33 11.22 18.73
N ARG A 27 -23.47 10.55 19.89
CA ARG A 27 -23.31 11.19 21.20
C ARG A 27 -21.84 11.58 21.36
N ARG A 28 -21.55 12.88 21.20
CA ARG A 28 -20.25 13.46 21.54
C ARG A 28 -20.04 13.32 23.06
N PRO A 29 -18.89 12.81 23.53
CA PRO A 29 -18.56 12.89 24.95
C PRO A 29 -18.39 14.36 25.34
N SER A 30 -19.12 14.76 26.38
CA SER A 30 -18.99 16.06 27.03
C SER A 30 -17.63 16.16 27.69
N SER A 31 -16.69 16.87 27.03
CA SER A 31 -15.41 17.22 27.62
C SER A 31 -15.65 18.19 28.79
N SER A 32 -15.49 17.71 30.02
CA SER A 32 -15.41 18.56 31.20
C SER A 32 -14.17 19.45 31.09
N LYS A 33 -14.39 20.72 30.76
CA LYS A 33 -13.35 21.76 30.76
C LYS A 33 -12.86 21.94 32.19
N LYS A 34 -11.66 21.44 32.50
CA LYS A 34 -10.88 21.90 33.66
C LYS A 34 -10.48 23.36 33.41
N PRO A 35 -10.69 24.28 34.37
CA PRO A 35 -10.18 25.64 34.25
C PRO A 35 -8.66 25.62 34.31
N CYS A 36 -8.03 25.96 33.18
CA CYS A 36 -6.59 26.19 33.12
C CYS A 36 -6.31 27.57 33.75
N SER A 37 -5.62 27.57 34.89
CA SER A 37 -5.17 28.78 35.56
C SER A 37 -4.23 29.55 34.64
N ARG A 38 -4.68 30.73 34.21
CA ARG A 38 -3.92 31.69 33.41
C ARG A 38 -2.80 32.27 34.27
N VAL A 39 -1.60 31.70 34.17
CA VAL A 39 -0.37 32.32 34.68
C VAL A 39 -0.08 33.53 33.79
N GLN A 40 -0.36 34.73 34.30
CA GLN A 40 0.10 35.98 33.70
C GLN A 40 1.60 36.11 33.99
N SER A 41 2.45 35.57 33.11
CA SER A 41 3.87 35.94 33.09
C SER A 41 3.99 37.24 32.28
N SER A 42 3.99 38.38 32.98
CA SER A 42 4.40 39.67 32.43
C SER A 42 5.91 39.68 32.22
N THR A 43 6.39 38.91 31.25
CA THR A 43 7.74 39.09 30.69
C THR A 43 7.68 40.28 29.76
N ASN A 44 8.40 41.34 30.12
CA ASN A 44 8.53 42.56 29.35
C ASN A 44 8.89 42.23 27.89
N GLU A 45 8.03 42.62 26.94
CA GLU A 45 8.25 42.36 25.49
C GLU A 45 9.62 42.85 25.01
N ASN A 46 10.16 43.90 25.65
CA ASN A 46 11.48 44.45 25.35
C ASN A 46 12.63 43.46 25.61
N ASP A 47 12.52 42.60 26.63
CA ASP A 47 13.56 41.61 26.95
C ASP A 47 13.56 40.46 25.92
N ALA A 48 12.39 40.09 25.41
CA ALA A 48 12.25 39.06 24.38
C ALA A 48 12.86 39.51 23.04
N ILE A 49 12.70 40.78 22.68
CA ILE A 49 13.27 41.36 21.46
C ILE A 49 14.81 41.39 21.56
N GLN A 50 15.36 41.81 22.70
CA GLN A 50 16.82 41.82 22.90
C GLN A 50 17.43 40.41 22.87
N GLN A 51 16.76 39.41 23.44
CA GLN A 51 17.22 38.02 23.38
C GLN A 51 17.19 37.47 21.94
N ALA A 52 16.17 37.81 21.15
CA ALA A 52 16.08 37.39 19.76
C ALA A 52 17.21 37.99 18.89
N GLU A 53 17.55 39.27 19.09
CA GLU A 53 18.66 39.91 18.37
C GLU A 53 20.02 39.32 18.73
N GLN A 54 20.25 39.00 20.02
CA GLN A 54 21.49 38.34 20.47
C GLN A 54 21.64 36.93 19.86
N LEU A 55 20.55 36.17 19.75
CA LEU A 55 20.57 34.84 19.13
C LEU A 55 20.87 34.91 17.62
N LEU A 56 20.31 35.90 16.92
CA LEU A 56 20.58 36.14 15.51
C LEU A 56 22.04 36.52 15.26
N ALA A 57 22.60 37.40 16.07
CA ALA A 57 24.01 37.79 15.99
C ALA A 57 24.94 36.59 16.23
N LYS A 58 24.62 35.75 17.22
CA LYS A 58 25.40 34.54 17.54
C LYS A 58 25.33 33.50 16.42
N ALA A 59 24.17 33.30 15.81
CA ALA A 59 24.02 32.37 14.68
C ALA A 59 24.81 32.84 13.45
N LYS A 60 24.85 34.15 13.19
CA LYS A 60 25.64 34.72 12.09
C LYS A 60 27.15 34.53 12.31
N ALA A 61 27.63 34.77 13.52
CA ALA A 61 29.04 34.56 13.87
C ALA A 61 29.49 33.10 13.69
N ILE A 62 28.64 32.12 14.02
CA ILE A 62 28.94 30.69 13.81
C ILE A 62 29.01 30.34 12.32
N ARG A 63 28.14 30.93 11.50
CA ARG A 63 28.16 30.70 10.05
C ARG A 63 29.40 31.27 9.39
N GLU A 64 29.88 32.42 9.87
CA GLU A 64 31.07 33.09 9.34
C GLU A 64 32.38 32.50 9.85
N SER A 65 32.38 31.83 11.02
CA SER A 65 33.57 31.16 11.57
C SER A 65 33.83 29.77 11.02
N LEU A 66 32.89 29.19 10.25
CA LEU A 66 33.12 27.92 9.59
C LEU A 66 34.11 28.10 8.41
N PRO A 67 35.22 27.35 8.38
CA PRO A 67 36.16 27.42 7.28
C PRO A 67 35.45 27.09 5.97
N LYS A 68 35.62 27.93 4.95
CA LYS A 68 35.16 27.65 3.60
C LYS A 68 35.89 26.40 3.11
N GLU A 69 35.26 25.24 3.26
CA GLU A 69 35.72 24.01 2.62
C GLU A 69 35.81 24.28 1.13
N SER A 70 37.05 24.25 0.63
CA SER A 70 37.35 24.27 -0.79
C SER A 70 36.60 23.13 -1.44
N THR A 71 35.65 23.46 -2.31
CA THR A 71 35.01 22.53 -3.22
C THR A 71 36.09 21.87 -4.06
N GLN A 72 36.61 20.73 -3.60
CA GLN A 72 37.31 19.79 -4.46
C GLN A 72 36.23 19.16 -5.33
N GLU A 73 36.22 19.55 -6.60
CA GLU A 73 35.53 18.83 -7.66
C GLU A 73 36.11 17.41 -7.68
N THR A 74 35.39 16.47 -7.09
CA THR A 74 35.64 15.05 -7.26
C THR A 74 35.34 14.73 -8.72
N VAL A 75 36.38 14.62 -9.53
CA VAL A 75 36.35 14.00 -10.85
C VAL A 75 35.90 12.55 -10.63
N SER A 76 34.60 12.28 -10.78
CA SER A 76 34.07 10.94 -10.87
C SER A 76 34.36 10.41 -12.28
N GLU A 77 35.45 9.65 -12.39
CA GLU A 77 35.73 8.78 -13.51
C GLU A 77 34.56 7.79 -13.72
N GLY A 78 34.16 7.61 -14.98
CA GLY A 78 33.38 6.45 -15.45
C GLY A 78 31.93 6.38 -15.00
N VAL A 79 31.07 7.28 -15.47
CA VAL A 79 29.63 6.97 -15.56
C VAL A 79 29.47 6.04 -16.76
N ASP A 80 29.45 4.74 -16.48
CA ASP A 80 28.90 3.73 -17.38
C ASP A 80 27.62 4.26 -18.02
N GLU A 81 27.53 4.09 -19.34
CA GLU A 81 26.36 4.43 -20.13
C GLU A 81 25.13 3.87 -19.41
N LYS A 82 24.27 4.79 -18.95
CA LYS A 82 23.01 4.47 -18.28
C LYS A 82 22.17 3.69 -19.28
N GLU A 83 22.23 2.35 -19.24
CA GLU A 83 21.10 1.54 -19.62
C GLU A 83 19.92 2.16 -18.88
N GLU A 84 19.01 2.81 -19.63
CA GLU A 84 17.73 3.19 -19.08
C GLU A 84 17.06 1.88 -18.69
N ASP A 85 17.26 1.49 -17.43
CA ASP A 85 16.59 0.37 -16.82
C ASP A 85 15.10 0.57 -17.13
N ASN A 86 14.56 -0.29 -17.99
CA ASN A 86 13.14 -0.30 -18.40
C ASN A 86 12.26 -0.76 -17.23
N ARG A 87 12.57 -0.28 -16.03
CA ARG A 87 12.09 -0.73 -14.73
C ARG A 87 11.88 0.49 -13.87
N ILE A 88 10.75 0.53 -13.17
CA ILE A 88 10.50 1.55 -12.17
C ILE A 88 10.38 0.91 -10.81
N GLY A 89 11.28 1.32 -9.91
CA GLY A 89 11.36 0.81 -8.55
C GLY A 89 10.50 1.58 -7.56
N TYR A 90 9.80 0.85 -6.70
CA TYR A 90 9.13 1.38 -5.51
C TYR A 90 9.47 0.54 -4.28
N ARG A 91 9.60 1.19 -3.12
CA ARG A 91 9.57 0.52 -1.82
C ARG A 91 8.15 0.56 -1.28
N LEU A 92 7.59 -0.61 -1.02
CA LEU A 92 6.29 -0.79 -0.39
C LEU A 92 6.52 -0.95 1.11
N TYR A 93 6.04 -0.01 1.91
CA TYR A 93 5.97 -0.18 3.36
C TYR A 93 4.65 -0.84 3.69
N ILE A 94 4.71 -2.07 4.16
CA ILE A 94 3.54 -2.89 4.48
C ILE A 94 3.30 -2.87 5.98
N ASP A 95 2.02 -2.86 6.34
CA ASP A 95 1.56 -2.97 7.71
C ASP A 95 0.38 -3.94 7.74
N ILE A 96 0.67 -5.19 8.09
CA ILE A 96 -0.26 -6.32 8.06
C ILE A 96 -0.80 -6.56 9.46
N GLY A 97 -2.11 -6.50 9.58
CA GLY A 97 -2.81 -6.76 10.81
C GLY A 97 -4.31 -6.76 10.62
N ARG A 98 -5.04 -6.86 11.74
CA ARG A 98 -6.49 -6.91 11.70
C ARG A 98 -7.08 -5.53 11.46
N GLU A 99 -7.56 -5.30 10.24
CA GLU A 99 -8.32 -4.09 9.90
C GLU A 99 -9.81 -4.25 10.25
N GLU A 100 -10.50 -3.13 10.50
CA GLU A 100 -11.95 -3.15 10.65
C GLU A 100 -12.63 -3.69 9.39
N GLY A 101 -13.59 -4.60 9.55
CA GLY A 101 -14.21 -5.28 8.40
C GLY A 101 -13.30 -6.33 7.74
N THR A 102 -12.17 -6.69 8.34
CA THR A 102 -11.37 -7.85 7.94
C THR A 102 -12.14 -9.14 8.22
N TRP A 103 -12.21 -10.00 7.19
CA TRP A 103 -12.87 -11.31 7.27
C TRP A 103 -11.86 -12.47 7.46
N MET A 104 -10.74 -12.19 8.12
CA MET A 104 -9.82 -13.24 8.59
C MET A 104 -10.46 -14.00 9.76
N ASP A 105 -9.85 -15.13 10.15
CA ASP A 105 -10.29 -15.88 11.34
C ASP A 105 -10.42 -14.92 12.55
N PRO A 106 -11.50 -15.03 13.35
CA PRO A 106 -11.68 -14.17 14.52
C PRO A 106 -10.54 -14.21 15.55
N LYS A 107 -9.66 -15.21 15.52
CA LYS A 107 -8.45 -15.28 16.34
C LYS A 107 -7.24 -14.58 15.71
N TRP A 108 -7.23 -14.42 14.39
CA TRP A 108 -6.13 -13.76 13.68
C TRP A 108 -6.09 -12.27 14.04
N GLY A 109 -4.94 -11.80 14.52
CA GLY A 109 -4.72 -10.43 14.98
C GLY A 109 -5.64 -9.96 16.11
N LYS A 110 -6.16 -10.87 16.93
CA LYS A 110 -6.94 -10.55 18.14
C LYS A 110 -6.07 -9.85 19.20
N SER A 111 -4.78 -10.14 19.24
CA SER A 111 -3.82 -9.55 20.18
C SER A 111 -3.57 -8.06 19.92
N GLY A 112 -3.90 -7.57 18.72
CA GLY A 112 -3.52 -6.23 18.25
C GLY A 112 -2.06 -6.12 17.79
N ALA A 113 -1.32 -7.23 17.74
CA ALA A 113 -0.02 -7.27 17.06
C ALA A 113 -0.15 -6.84 15.59
N ARG A 114 0.98 -6.52 14.95
CA ARG A 114 1.04 -6.19 13.52
C ARG A 114 2.39 -6.64 12.95
N ILE A 115 2.41 -7.02 11.68
CA ILE A 115 3.62 -7.32 10.92
C ILE A 115 3.94 -6.14 10.04
N GLU A 116 4.91 -5.34 10.46
CA GLU A 116 5.45 -4.23 9.68
C GLU A 116 6.67 -4.67 8.89
N GLY A 117 6.79 -4.20 7.66
CA GLY A 117 7.91 -4.52 6.80
C GLY A 117 8.04 -3.65 5.57
N SER A 118 9.04 -3.95 4.75
CA SER A 118 9.23 -3.32 3.45
C SER A 118 9.54 -4.32 2.36
N ILE A 119 9.00 -4.09 1.16
CA ILE A 119 9.25 -4.89 -0.04
C ILE A 119 9.68 -3.95 -1.16
N ASP A 120 10.84 -4.19 -1.77
CA ASP A 120 11.26 -3.45 -2.96
C ASP A 120 10.69 -4.17 -4.19
N VAL A 121 9.99 -3.42 -5.04
CA VAL A 121 9.34 -3.93 -6.26
C VAL A 121 9.78 -3.12 -7.47
N TYR A 122 9.88 -3.77 -8.62
CA TYR A 122 10.30 -3.16 -9.88
C TYR A 122 9.32 -3.52 -10.99
N PHE A 123 8.61 -2.52 -11.49
CA PHE A 123 7.63 -2.67 -12.57
C PHE A 123 8.36 -2.69 -13.92
N GLN A 124 8.24 -3.79 -14.67
CA GLN A 124 8.83 -3.94 -16.02
C GLN A 124 8.02 -3.15 -17.06
N ILE A 125 8.61 -2.14 -17.66
CA ILE A 125 8.00 -1.27 -18.67
C ILE A 125 8.37 -1.76 -20.08
N PRO A 126 7.47 -1.61 -21.07
CA PRO A 126 7.81 -1.91 -22.46
C PRO A 126 8.98 -1.05 -22.94
N SER A 127 10.03 -1.72 -23.43
CA SER A 127 11.09 -1.06 -24.19
C SER A 127 10.63 -0.82 -25.63
N GLU A 128 11.25 0.15 -26.31
CA GLU A 128 10.98 0.41 -27.74
C GLU A 128 11.49 -0.73 -28.63
N GLU A 129 12.59 -1.37 -28.22
CA GLU A 129 13.23 -2.45 -28.99
C GLU A 129 12.46 -3.77 -28.91
N ASN A 130 11.96 -4.13 -27.71
CA ASN A 130 11.25 -5.38 -27.49
C ASN A 130 10.13 -5.23 -26.44
N PRO A 131 8.93 -4.77 -26.88
CA PRO A 131 7.80 -4.52 -25.97
C PRO A 131 7.24 -5.78 -25.30
N ASN A 132 7.65 -6.97 -25.76
CA ASN A 132 7.18 -8.26 -25.26
C ASN A 132 7.97 -8.76 -24.05
N ASP A 133 9.18 -8.26 -23.79
CA ASP A 133 10.04 -8.79 -22.71
C ASP A 133 9.43 -8.59 -21.32
N CYS A 134 8.66 -7.52 -21.16
CA CYS A 134 7.93 -7.20 -19.94
C CYS A 134 6.57 -7.91 -19.81
N LEU A 135 6.13 -8.71 -20.79
CA LEU A 135 4.88 -9.47 -20.68
C LEU A 135 5.03 -10.58 -19.65
N ALA A 136 3.98 -10.76 -18.85
CA ALA A 136 3.91 -11.85 -17.88
C ALA A 136 3.71 -13.21 -18.57
N ASP A 137 4.20 -14.27 -17.93
CA ASP A 137 3.89 -15.64 -18.35
C ASP A 137 2.43 -16.01 -18.05
N GLU A 138 1.96 -17.13 -18.61
CA GLU A 138 0.59 -17.59 -18.45
C GLU A 138 0.21 -17.84 -16.98
N ASN A 139 1.16 -18.29 -16.15
CA ASN A 139 0.93 -18.56 -14.74
C ASN A 139 0.64 -17.27 -13.97
N ILE A 140 1.44 -16.22 -14.18
CA ILE A 140 1.25 -14.89 -13.60
C ILE A 140 -0.07 -14.27 -14.10
N VAL A 141 -0.40 -14.46 -15.38
CA VAL A 141 -1.66 -14.00 -15.96
C VAL A 141 -2.86 -14.66 -15.28
N ASP A 142 -2.79 -15.97 -15.02
CA ASP A 142 -3.88 -16.72 -14.38
C ASP A 142 -4.09 -16.36 -12.91
N GLN A 143 -3.02 -16.00 -12.20
CA GLN A 143 -3.07 -15.56 -10.81
C GLN A 143 -3.57 -14.12 -10.63
N MET A 144 -3.61 -13.33 -11.71
CA MET A 144 -4.08 -11.95 -11.68
C MET A 144 -5.59 -11.88 -11.42
N VAL A 145 -6.01 -10.97 -10.53
CA VAL A 145 -7.43 -10.83 -10.12
C VAL A 145 -8.32 -10.50 -11.31
N LYS A 146 -9.40 -11.25 -11.55
CA LYS A 146 -10.33 -11.02 -12.69
C LYS A 146 -11.59 -10.23 -12.26
N ASP A 147 -11.42 -9.14 -11.51
CA ASP A 147 -12.51 -8.38 -10.88
C ASP A 147 -12.87 -7.05 -11.56
N ASN A 148 -12.24 -6.71 -12.69
CA ASN A 148 -12.60 -5.52 -13.45
C ASN A 148 -13.90 -5.74 -14.24
N LEU A 149 -15.04 -5.64 -13.55
CA LEU A 149 -16.37 -5.82 -14.14
C LEU A 149 -16.77 -4.67 -15.08
N SER A 150 -16.12 -3.50 -14.97
CA SER A 150 -16.45 -2.33 -15.77
C SER A 150 -15.20 -1.51 -16.10
N GLY A 151 -14.65 -1.70 -17.30
CA GLY A 151 -13.50 -0.95 -17.78
C GLY A 151 -12.68 -1.73 -18.79
N THR A 152 -11.52 -1.18 -19.14
CA THR A 152 -10.51 -1.86 -19.94
C THR A 152 -9.30 -2.11 -19.06
N SER A 153 -8.76 -3.32 -19.07
CA SER A 153 -7.51 -3.65 -18.40
C SER A 153 -6.38 -3.72 -19.42
N THR A 154 -5.21 -3.20 -19.08
CA THR A 154 -4.01 -3.45 -19.87
C THR A 154 -3.61 -4.93 -19.79
N VAL A 155 -2.74 -5.35 -20.71
CA VAL A 155 -2.05 -6.64 -20.60
C VAL A 155 -1.31 -6.76 -19.26
N VAL A 156 -1.22 -7.98 -18.74
CA VAL A 156 -0.48 -8.26 -17.52
C VAL A 156 1.01 -8.27 -17.83
N ARG A 157 1.79 -7.58 -17.01
CA ARG A 157 3.23 -7.42 -17.14
C ARG A 157 3.95 -7.94 -15.91
N LYS A 158 5.22 -8.30 -16.08
CA LYS A 158 6.09 -8.80 -15.01
C LYS A 158 6.33 -7.74 -13.95
N LEU A 159 6.32 -8.16 -12.70
CA LEU A 159 6.73 -7.38 -11.54
C LEU A 159 7.84 -8.14 -10.85
N ASP A 160 9.03 -7.56 -10.76
CA ASP A 160 10.11 -8.15 -9.96
C ASP A 160 9.99 -7.66 -8.53
N SER A 161 10.46 -8.47 -7.59
CA SER A 161 10.55 -8.09 -6.18
C SER A 161 11.76 -8.70 -5.52
N ASN A 162 12.26 -7.99 -4.51
CA ASN A 162 13.26 -8.50 -3.58
C ASN A 162 12.55 -9.12 -2.36
N ASP A 163 13.31 -9.85 -1.55
CA ASP A 163 12.83 -10.37 -0.27
C ASP A 163 12.30 -9.25 0.63
N ALA A 164 11.17 -9.52 1.28
CA ALA A 164 10.55 -8.62 2.22
C ALA A 164 11.39 -8.56 3.50
N ARG A 165 11.69 -7.34 3.94
CA ARG A 165 12.37 -7.08 5.23
C ARG A 165 11.31 -6.82 6.29
N LEU A 166 11.19 -7.71 7.26
CA LEU A 166 10.18 -7.66 8.33
C LEU A 166 10.82 -7.18 9.64
N ARG A 167 10.04 -6.53 10.50
CA ARG A 167 10.50 -6.02 11.81
C ARG A 167 11.76 -5.17 11.73
N GLY A 168 11.87 -4.33 10.69
CA GLY A 168 13.07 -3.51 10.48
C GLY A 168 14.30 -4.27 9.99
N GLY A 169 14.13 -5.50 9.47
CA GLY A 169 15.18 -6.29 8.85
C GLY A 169 15.76 -7.41 9.72
N PHE A 170 15.22 -7.63 10.93
CA PHE A 170 15.60 -8.80 11.75
C PHE A 170 15.07 -10.12 11.19
N ASP A 171 13.92 -10.06 10.52
CA ASP A 171 13.29 -11.18 9.86
C ASP A 171 13.16 -10.89 8.36
N SER A 172 13.16 -11.93 7.54
CA SER A 172 12.97 -11.82 6.09
C SER A 172 11.92 -12.80 5.60
N MET A 173 11.12 -12.39 4.62
CA MET A 173 10.18 -13.27 3.93
C MET A 173 10.51 -13.27 2.43
N LYS A 174 10.70 -14.46 1.87
CA LYS A 174 11.04 -14.61 0.46
C LYS A 174 9.90 -14.12 -0.44
N CYS A 175 10.26 -13.35 -1.46
CA CYS A 175 9.34 -12.90 -2.50
C CYS A 175 9.81 -13.41 -3.87
N ASN A 176 8.88 -13.90 -4.68
CA ASN A 176 9.17 -14.58 -5.93
C ASN A 176 8.73 -13.75 -7.16
N GLY A 177 8.66 -12.42 -7.03
CA GLY A 177 8.07 -11.54 -8.04
C GLY A 177 6.55 -11.68 -8.15
N GLY A 178 5.99 -11.26 -9.28
CA GLY A 178 4.58 -11.38 -9.58
C GLY A 178 4.19 -10.66 -10.87
N GLY A 179 2.97 -10.15 -10.91
CA GLY A 179 2.45 -9.45 -12.08
C GLY A 179 1.70 -8.18 -11.72
N TYR A 180 1.57 -7.29 -12.70
CA TYR A 180 0.76 -6.10 -12.59
C TYR A 180 -0.03 -5.82 -13.86
N ARG A 181 -1.12 -5.07 -13.72
CA ARG A 181 -1.85 -4.45 -14.82
C ARG A 181 -2.45 -3.13 -14.38
N ILE A 182 -2.89 -2.32 -15.33
CA ILE A 182 -3.60 -1.07 -15.08
C ILE A 182 -5.04 -1.24 -15.55
N ASP A 183 -5.97 -1.06 -14.62
CA ASP A 183 -7.40 -1.01 -14.92
C ASP A 183 -7.79 0.44 -15.19
N ILE A 184 -8.32 0.70 -16.38
CA ILE A 184 -8.77 2.01 -16.85
C ILE A 184 -10.29 2.04 -16.76
N SER A 185 -10.81 2.88 -15.87
CA SER A 185 -12.25 3.10 -15.72
C SER A 185 -12.78 4.07 -16.77
N LYS A 186 -14.08 3.96 -17.07
CA LYS A 186 -14.80 4.89 -17.97
C LYS A 186 -14.76 6.34 -17.49
N LYS A 187 -14.54 6.59 -16.19
CA LYS A 187 -14.48 7.93 -15.58
C LYS A 187 -13.05 8.49 -15.51
N SER A 188 -12.18 8.09 -16.43
CA SER A 188 -10.76 8.49 -16.53
C SER A 188 -9.91 8.27 -15.26
N SER A 189 -10.39 7.50 -14.29
CA SER A 189 -9.59 7.03 -13.17
C SER A 189 -8.93 5.71 -13.52
N SER A 190 -7.64 5.59 -13.21
CA SER A 190 -6.89 4.36 -13.44
C SER A 190 -6.34 3.83 -12.14
N THR A 191 -6.30 2.51 -12.03
CA THR A 191 -5.86 1.80 -10.83
C THR A 191 -4.86 0.74 -11.26
N VAL A 192 -3.65 0.77 -10.70
CA VAL A 192 -2.73 -0.36 -10.82
C VAL A 192 -3.19 -1.44 -9.86
N ARG A 193 -3.30 -2.66 -10.39
CA ARG A 193 -3.47 -3.87 -9.60
C ARG A 193 -2.27 -4.74 -9.82
N PHE A 194 -1.69 -5.19 -8.74
CA PHE A 194 -0.53 -6.05 -8.81
C PHE A 194 -0.56 -7.04 -7.67
N PHE A 195 0.21 -8.11 -7.81
CA PHE A 195 0.40 -9.06 -6.75
C PHE A 195 1.87 -9.47 -6.65
N ILE A 196 2.25 -9.94 -5.47
CA ILE A 196 3.58 -10.47 -5.19
C ILE A 196 3.38 -11.87 -4.61
N SER A 197 4.02 -12.86 -5.22
CA SER A 197 4.08 -14.21 -4.68
C SER A 197 5.08 -14.27 -3.52
N VAL A 198 4.63 -14.77 -2.38
CA VAL A 198 5.37 -14.81 -1.13
C VAL A 198 5.32 -16.20 -0.51
N ASP A 199 6.41 -16.58 0.17
CA ASP A 199 6.47 -17.84 0.91
C ASP A 199 5.66 -17.79 2.21
N GLY A 200 5.26 -16.59 2.65
CA GLY A 200 4.53 -16.36 3.89
C GLY A 200 5.46 -16.32 5.11
N THR A 201 4.86 -16.12 6.28
CA THR A 201 5.53 -16.28 7.59
C THR A 201 4.95 -17.50 8.30
N GLU A 202 5.64 -17.96 9.34
CA GLU A 202 5.18 -19.11 10.12
C GLU A 202 3.82 -18.83 10.80
N GLU A 203 2.88 -19.77 10.66
CA GLU A 203 1.52 -19.70 11.21
C GLU A 203 1.44 -20.20 12.66
N ASP A 204 2.32 -21.12 13.08
CA ASP A 204 2.26 -21.67 14.44
C ASP A 204 2.64 -20.59 15.45
N SER A 205 1.65 -20.09 16.19
CA SER A 205 1.82 -19.03 17.21
C SER A 205 2.80 -19.39 18.33
N ARG A 206 3.18 -20.67 18.48
CA ARG A 206 4.23 -21.09 19.41
C ARG A 206 5.65 -20.85 18.89
N ILE A 207 5.80 -20.72 17.58
CA ILE A 207 7.09 -20.55 16.89
C ILE A 207 7.18 -19.16 16.25
N SER A 208 6.04 -18.64 15.78
CA SER A 208 5.91 -17.34 15.13
C SER A 208 6.35 -16.21 16.05
N SER A 209 7.34 -15.46 15.58
CA SER A 209 7.80 -14.24 16.24
C SER A 209 6.78 -13.09 16.16
N PHE A 210 5.65 -13.31 15.47
CA PHE A 210 4.60 -12.32 15.20
C PHE A 210 3.29 -12.58 15.98
N GLY A 211 3.27 -13.58 16.88
CA GLY A 211 2.14 -13.86 17.76
C GLY A 211 0.97 -14.55 17.06
N ASP A 212 -0.20 -13.90 17.02
CA ASP A 212 -1.43 -14.43 16.40
C ASP A 212 -1.69 -13.88 14.99
N ILE A 213 -0.65 -13.34 14.36
CA ILE A 213 -0.66 -12.84 12.99
C ILE A 213 0.43 -13.55 12.21
N PHE A 214 0.11 -13.83 10.97
CA PHE A 214 1.04 -14.37 10.00
C PHE A 214 0.64 -13.90 8.60
N ILE A 215 1.61 -13.86 7.70
CA ILE A 215 1.39 -13.64 6.28
C ILE A 215 1.19 -15.03 5.65
N PRO A 216 0.02 -15.33 5.06
CA PRO A 216 -0.19 -16.63 4.44
C PRO A 216 0.71 -16.79 3.20
N LYS A 217 1.20 -18.01 2.99
CA LYS A 217 1.86 -18.38 1.73
C LYS A 217 0.90 -18.18 0.56
N GLY A 218 1.41 -17.68 -0.57
CA GLY A 218 0.63 -17.44 -1.78
C GLY A 218 0.84 -16.03 -2.31
N ASN A 219 -0.24 -15.33 -2.65
CA ASN A 219 -0.17 -14.02 -3.28
C ASN A 219 -0.69 -12.92 -2.37
N LEU A 220 0.11 -11.88 -2.18
CA LEU A 220 -0.33 -10.59 -1.65
C LEU A 220 -0.79 -9.72 -2.80
N TYR A 221 -2.03 -9.26 -2.77
CA TYR A 221 -2.64 -8.43 -3.80
C TYR A 221 -2.72 -6.98 -3.33
N PHE A 222 -2.34 -6.08 -4.22
CA PHE A 222 -2.21 -4.66 -3.98
C PHE A 222 -3.02 -3.87 -5.01
N SER A 223 -3.54 -2.72 -4.59
CA SER A 223 -4.29 -1.81 -5.45
C SER A 223 -4.00 -0.37 -5.10
N LEU A 224 -3.61 0.43 -6.09
CA LEU A 224 -3.38 1.86 -5.94
C LEU A 224 -3.89 2.65 -7.15
N PRO A 225 -4.45 3.84 -6.95
CA PRO A 225 -4.69 4.77 -8.04
C PRO A 225 -3.37 5.11 -8.75
N VAL A 226 -3.44 5.22 -10.07
CA VAL A 226 -2.33 5.71 -10.90
C VAL A 226 -2.76 6.91 -11.71
N PHE A 227 -1.85 7.86 -11.86
CA PHE A 227 -2.05 9.05 -12.67
C PHE A 227 -1.44 8.84 -14.06
N GLY A 228 -2.09 9.37 -15.10
CA GLY A 228 -1.58 9.27 -16.47
C GLY A 228 -1.50 7.84 -17.05
N ASN A 229 -2.26 6.89 -16.50
CA ASN A 229 -2.26 5.48 -16.93
C ASN A 229 -0.88 4.83 -16.91
N SER A 230 0.00 5.27 -16.01
CA SER A 230 1.38 4.83 -15.97
C SER A 230 1.84 4.50 -14.56
N VAL A 231 2.62 3.43 -14.44
CA VAL A 231 3.29 3.05 -13.19
C VAL A 231 4.40 4.03 -12.79
N LYS A 232 4.79 4.99 -13.65
CA LYS A 232 5.73 6.07 -13.27
C LYS A 232 5.14 7.01 -12.20
N GLN A 233 3.81 7.06 -12.09
CA GLN A 233 3.08 7.99 -11.22
C GLN A 233 2.07 7.26 -10.33
N LEU A 234 2.58 6.39 -9.45
CA LEU A 234 1.76 5.76 -8.42
C LEU A 234 1.30 6.78 -7.37
N SER A 235 0.05 6.65 -6.92
CA SER A 235 -0.43 7.40 -5.76
C SER A 235 0.38 7.06 -4.52
N MET A 236 0.78 8.09 -3.77
CA MET A 236 1.43 7.95 -2.47
C MET A 236 0.44 7.73 -1.32
N LYS A 237 -0.87 7.69 -1.63
CA LYS A 237 -1.91 7.39 -0.65
C LYS A 237 -1.75 5.94 -0.18
N GLU A 238 -2.17 5.72 1.04
CA GLU A 238 -2.32 4.38 1.60
C GLU A 238 -3.26 3.52 0.74
N GLY A 239 -2.76 2.35 0.36
CA GLY A 239 -3.50 1.31 -0.34
C GLY A 239 -3.80 0.13 0.59
N ILE A 240 -4.64 -0.78 0.13
CA ILE A 240 -5.01 -1.99 0.87
C ILE A 240 -4.22 -3.20 0.39
N ILE A 241 -3.86 -4.08 1.32
CA ILE A 241 -3.29 -5.39 1.04
C ILE A 241 -4.42 -6.40 1.20
N THR A 242 -4.58 -7.27 0.21
CA THR A 242 -5.54 -8.37 0.26
C THR A 242 -4.89 -9.71 -0.03
N VAL A 243 -5.46 -10.78 0.49
CA VAL A 243 -5.11 -12.17 0.18
C VAL A 243 -6.33 -12.88 -0.36
N ARG A 244 -6.15 -13.95 -1.14
CA ARG A 244 -7.26 -14.79 -1.57
C ARG A 244 -7.28 -16.06 -0.74
N GLN A 245 -8.40 -16.31 -0.09
CA GLN A 245 -8.59 -17.48 0.78
C GLN A 245 -9.94 -18.13 0.50
N MET A 246 -10.00 -19.44 0.67
CA MET A 246 -11.26 -20.18 0.59
C MET A 246 -12.13 -19.84 1.81
N GLY A 247 -13.19 -19.10 1.56
CA GLY A 247 -14.19 -18.74 2.56
C GLY A 247 -15.42 -19.64 2.48
N TRP A 248 -16.14 -19.73 3.61
CA TRP A 248 -17.49 -20.25 3.64
C TRP A 248 -18.46 -19.05 3.64
N HIS A 249 -19.13 -18.82 2.53
CA HIS A 249 -20.12 -17.75 2.43
C HIS A 249 -21.44 -18.32 1.95
N THR A 250 -22.50 -18.05 2.70
CA THR A 250 -23.88 -18.50 2.40
C THR A 250 -24.04 -19.99 2.08
N GLY A 251 -23.20 -20.86 2.67
CA GLY A 251 -23.28 -22.32 2.47
C GLY A 251 -22.39 -22.89 1.36
N TRP A 252 -21.67 -22.03 0.62
CA TRP A 252 -20.81 -22.46 -0.50
C TRP A 252 -19.35 -22.10 -0.25
N ARG A 253 -18.44 -22.99 -0.66
CA ARG A 253 -17.00 -22.71 -0.69
C ARG A 253 -16.67 -21.88 -1.92
N ARG A 254 -16.18 -20.66 -1.70
CA ARG A 254 -15.66 -19.80 -2.77
C ARG A 254 -14.39 -19.10 -2.32
N GLU A 255 -13.53 -18.82 -3.27
CA GLU A 255 -12.31 -18.04 -3.03
C GLU A 255 -12.67 -16.56 -2.92
N GLU A 256 -12.34 -15.93 -1.79
CA GLU A 256 -12.70 -14.56 -1.47
C GLU A 256 -11.44 -13.72 -1.20
N SER A 257 -11.48 -12.46 -1.61
CA SER A 257 -10.47 -11.48 -1.23
C SER A 257 -10.71 -11.05 0.22
N ARG A 258 -9.67 -11.16 1.05
CA ARG A 258 -9.64 -10.76 2.46
C ARG A 258 -8.65 -9.63 2.63
N ILE A 259 -9.06 -8.53 3.24
CA ILE A 259 -8.15 -7.45 3.63
C ILE A 259 -7.29 -7.94 4.78
N VAL A 260 -5.98 -7.76 4.70
CA VAL A 260 -5.02 -8.17 5.73
C VAL A 260 -4.15 -7.03 6.22
N GLY A 261 -4.32 -5.82 5.68
CA GLY A 261 -3.54 -4.68 6.08
C GLY A 261 -3.54 -3.57 5.05
N VAL A 262 -2.61 -2.66 5.24
CA VAL A 262 -2.42 -1.48 4.41
C VAL A 262 -0.97 -1.36 3.97
N PHE A 263 -0.74 -0.57 2.92
CA PHE A 263 0.61 -0.30 2.46
C PHE A 263 0.75 1.12 1.91
N ARG A 264 1.99 1.59 1.85
CA ARG A 264 2.35 2.85 1.20
C ARG A 264 3.48 2.60 0.22
N ALA A 265 3.32 3.09 -1.01
CA ALA A 265 4.35 3.04 -2.03
C ALA A 265 5.17 4.34 -2.00
N LYS A 266 6.49 4.20 -2.03
CA LYS A 266 7.44 5.31 -2.19
C LYS A 266 8.40 5.01 -3.33
N PRO A 267 8.75 5.98 -4.19
CA PRO A 267 9.80 5.79 -5.19
C PRO A 267 11.08 5.27 -4.54
N ILE A 268 11.75 4.30 -5.18
CA ILE A 268 12.88 3.60 -4.58
C ILE A 268 14.03 4.53 -4.19
N GLU A 269 14.30 5.57 -4.99
CA GLU A 269 15.33 6.57 -4.73
C GLU A 269 15.03 7.40 -3.48
N GLU A 270 13.77 7.82 -3.30
CA GLU A 270 13.32 8.55 -2.12
C GLU A 270 13.44 7.68 -0.87
N ALA A 271 13.05 6.41 -0.99
CA ALA A 271 13.09 5.43 0.09
C ALA A 271 14.52 5.12 0.55
N ARG A 272 15.45 4.85 -0.38
CA ARG A 272 16.87 4.62 -0.08
C ARG A 272 17.51 5.81 0.64
N ARG A 273 17.22 7.03 0.18
CA ARG A 273 17.71 8.26 0.82
C ARG A 273 17.23 8.39 2.27
N LYS A 274 15.99 8.01 2.54
CA LYS A 274 15.38 8.15 3.88
C LYS A 274 15.84 7.06 4.84
N ASP A 275 15.86 5.82 4.38
CA ASP A 275 16.10 4.65 5.23
C ASP A 275 17.60 4.45 5.54
N LYS A 276 18.50 5.09 4.79
CA LYS A 276 19.97 4.89 4.86
C LYS A 276 20.42 3.44 4.57
N PHE A 277 19.56 2.65 3.92
CA PHE A 277 19.81 1.27 3.47
C PHE A 277 19.39 1.11 2.01
#